data_AF-A0A7G8G289-F1
#
_entry.id   AF-A0A7G8G289-F1
#
_cell.length_a   1.000
_cell.length_b   1.000
_cell.length_c   1.000
_cell.angle_alpha   90.00
_cell.angle_beta   90.00
_cell.angle_gamma   90.00
#
_symmetry.space_group_name_H-M   'P 1'
#
loop_
_entity.id
_entity.type
_entity.pdbx_description
1 polymer ?
#
loop_
_entity_poly.entity_id
_entity_poly.type
_entity_poly.pdbx_seq_one_letter_code
_entity_poly.pdbx_strand_id
1 'polypeptide(L)' 'MSEEKIKAFHERVKADASLQKKLKAAPDVETVAAIAAESGFELNADNSLRMLMWEFQEAELEGGD' A
#
# COMPACT_ATOMS: atom_id res chain seq x y z
N MET A 1 8.64 7.92 -8.36
CA MET A 1 9.38 6.85 -7.65
C MET A 1 9.66 5.70 -8.60
N SER A 2 10.71 4.89 -8.39
CA SER A 2 10.98 3.71 -9.23
C SER A 2 10.02 2.56 -8.93
N GLU A 3 9.62 1.81 -9.96
CA GLU A 3 8.74 0.63 -9.84
C GLU A 3 9.30 -0.41 -8.85
N GLU A 4 10.62 -0.54 -8.77
CA GLU A 4 11.31 -1.41 -7.81
C GLU A 4 10.98 -1.07 -6.35
N LYS A 5 10.87 0.23 -6.00
CA LYS A 5 10.53 0.65 -4.64
C LYS A 5 9.10 0.28 -4.28
N ILE A 6 8.16 0.46 -5.21
CA ILE A 6 6.76 0.06 -5.04
C ILE A 6 6.68 -1.45 -4.85
N LYS A 7 7.39 -2.24 -5.67
CA LYS A 7 7.41 -3.70 -5.57
C LYS A 7 8.00 -4.18 -4.24
N ALA A 8 9.09 -3.59 -3.78
CA ALA A 8 9.69 -3.95 -2.50
C ALA A 8 8.78 -3.61 -1.31
N PHE A 9 8.10 -2.46 -1.34
CA PHE A 9 7.08 -2.14 -0.35
C PHE A 9 5.89 -3.10 -0.42
N HIS A 10 5.47 -3.47 -1.62
CA HIS A 10 4.39 -4.44 -1.84
C HIS A 10 4.69 -5.79 -1.17
N GLU A 11 5.89 -6.34 -1.40
CA GLU A 11 6.32 -7.60 -0.74
C GLU A 11 6.44 -7.43 0.78
N ARG A 12 6.93 -6.29 1.25
CA ARG A 12 7.00 -5.98 2.68
C ARG A 12 5.62 -5.97 3.32
N VAL A 13 4.64 -5.33 2.67
CA VAL A 13 3.24 -5.31 3.13
C VAL A 13 2.67 -6.73 3.10
N LYS A 14 2.88 -7.52 2.04
CA LYS A 14 2.45 -8.93 1.99
C LYS A 14 3.07 -9.80 3.09
N ALA A 15 4.31 -9.54 3.49
CA ALA A 15 4.99 -10.27 4.56
C ALA A 15 4.66 -9.77 5.98
N ASP A 16 4.19 -8.53 6.13
CA ASP A 16 3.98 -7.91 7.45
C ASP A 16 2.50 -7.61 7.71
N ALA A 17 1.87 -8.47 8.51
CA ALA A 17 0.45 -8.34 8.86
C ALA A 17 0.11 -7.01 9.53
N SER A 18 1.07 -6.38 10.22
CA SER A 18 0.90 -5.06 10.84
C SER A 18 0.79 -3.97 9.78
N LEU A 19 1.63 -4.03 8.74
CA LEU A 19 1.57 -3.09 7.62
C LEU A 19 0.32 -3.30 6.78
N GLN A 20 -0.13 -4.54 6.56
CA GLN A 20 -1.40 -4.80 5.87
C GLN A 20 -2.57 -4.13 6.57
N LYS A 21 -2.68 -4.29 7.90
CA LYS A 21 -3.77 -3.66 8.67
C LYS A 21 -3.71 -2.14 8.59
N LYS A 22 -2.52 -1.54 8.72
CA LYS A 22 -2.33 -0.09 8.58
C LYS A 22 -2.71 0.40 7.18
N LEU A 23 -2.28 -0.31 6.14
CA LEU A 23 -2.51 0.06 4.74
C LEU A 23 -3.98 -0.10 4.34
N LYS A 24 -4.65 -1.13 4.85
CA LYS A 24 -6.11 -1.32 4.70
C LYS A 24 -6.93 -0.25 5.43
N ALA A 25 -6.46 0.21 6.58
CA ALA A 25 -7.11 1.28 7.34
C ALA A 25 -6.75 2.68 6.83
N ALA A 26 -5.83 2.80 5.86
CA ALA A 26 -5.45 4.09 5.31
C ALA A 26 -6.63 4.67 4.52
N PRO A 27 -7.08 5.91 4.82
CA PRO A 27 -8.18 6.52 4.08
C PRO A 27 -7.75 7.02 2.70
N ASP A 28 -6.46 7.35 2.53
CA ASP A 28 -5.93 8.00 1.33
C ASP A 28 -4.50 7.54 1.02
N VAL A 29 -4.09 7.74 -0.24
CA VAL A 29 -2.75 7.40 -0.73
C VAL A 29 -1.64 8.15 0.01
N GLU A 30 -1.91 9.34 0.55
CA GLU A 30 -0.97 10.09 1.39
C GLU A 30 -0.67 9.35 2.70
N THR A 31 -1.68 8.72 3.31
CA THR A 31 -1.48 7.91 4.51
C THR A 31 -0.66 6.66 4.19
N VAL A 32 -0.90 6.05 3.02
CA VAL A 32 -0.10 4.92 2.53
C VAL A 32 1.36 5.32 2.30
N ALA A 33 1.59 6.49 1.71
CA ALA A 33 2.94 7.03 1.51
C ALA A 33 3.66 7.26 2.86
N ALA A 34 2.95 7.78 3.87
CA ALA A 34 3.49 7.93 5.22
C ALA A 34 3.86 6.58 5.86
N ILE A 35 2.99 5.57 5.77
CA ILE A 35 3.26 4.20 6.29
C ILE A 35 4.49 3.60 5.60
N ALA A 36 4.62 3.81 4.30
CA ALA A 36 5.79 3.39 3.55
C ALA A 36 7.06 4.09 4.05
N ALA A 37 7.01 5.40 4.24
CA ALA A 37 8.13 6.19 4.76
C ALA A 37 8.55 5.74 6.17
N GLU A 38 7.60 5.45 7.06
CA GLU A 38 7.88 4.85 8.39
C GLU A 38 8.62 3.51 8.29
N SER A 39 8.40 2.78 7.19
CA SER A 39 9.02 1.48 6.92
C SER A 39 10.35 1.59 6.18
N GLY A 40 10.85 2.81 5.93
CA GLY A 40 12.07 3.08 5.17
C GLY A 40 11.87 3.12 3.65
N PHE A 41 10.62 3.13 3.17
CA PHE A 41 10.27 3.26 1.77
C PHE A 41 9.77 4.68 1.48
N GLU A 42 10.65 5.52 0.93
CA GLU A 42 10.22 6.81 0.40
C GLU A 42 9.40 6.58 -0.87
N LEU A 43 8.08 6.55 -0.73
CA LEU A 43 7.12 6.45 -1.81
C LEU A 43 6.37 7.77 -1.96
N ASN A 44 6.06 8.14 -3.20
CA ASN A 44 5.23 9.28 -3.49
C ASN A 44 3.77 8.84 -3.54
N ALA A 45 2.89 9.77 -3.16
CA ALA A 45 1.45 9.67 -3.31
C ALA A 45 1.02 9.79 -4.79
N ASP A 46 1.51 8.89 -5.64
CA ASP A 46 1.24 8.81 -7.07
C ASP A 46 0.21 7.70 -7.38
N ASN A 47 -0.26 7.66 -8.63
CA ASN A 47 -1.24 6.66 -9.09
C ASN A 47 -0.78 5.20 -8.88
N SER A 48 0.52 4.92 -8.99
CA SER A 48 1.08 3.59 -8.73
C SER A 48 0.90 3.13 -7.27
N LEU A 49 1.07 4.05 -6.32
CA LEU A 49 0.85 3.75 -4.90
C LEU A 49 -0.63 3.61 -4.59
N ARG A 50 -1.46 4.43 -5.25
CA ARG A 50 -2.92 4.34 -5.17
C ARG A 50 -3.43 2.99 -5.66
N MET A 51 -2.86 2.45 -6.75
CA MET A 51 -3.20 1.12 -7.26
C MET A 51 -2.87 0.01 -6.24
N LEU A 52 -1.73 0.12 -5.55
CA LEU A 52 -1.37 -0.81 -4.48
C LEU A 52 -2.35 -0.70 -3.30
N MET A 53 -2.66 0.51 -2.83
CA MET A 53 -3.67 0.75 -1.79
C MET A 53 -5.01 0.11 -2.15
N TRP A 54 -5.44 0.31 -3.39
CA TRP A 54 -6.67 -0.24 -3.94
C TRP A 54 -6.63 -1.77 -3.97
N GLU A 55 -5.56 -2.41 -4.45
CA GLU A 55 -5.39 -3.88 -4.40
C GLU A 55 -5.61 -4.44 -2.98
N PHE A 56 -5.07 -3.79 -1.95
CA PHE A 56 -5.20 -4.29 -0.57
C PHE A 56 -6.54 -3.97 0.10
N GLN A 57 -7.24 -2.90 -0.31
CA GLN A 57 -8.57 -2.55 0.19
C GLN A 57 -9.69 -3.25 -0.58
N GLU A 58 -9.57 -3.37 -1.90
CA GLU A 58 -10.49 -4.11 -2.77
C GLU A 58 -10.36 -5.62 -2.66
N ALA A 59 -9.25 -6.15 -2.12
CA ALA A 59 -9.20 -7.57 -1.75
C ALA A 59 -10.34 -8.00 -0.78
N GLU A 60 -11.12 -7.05 -0.24
CA GLU A 60 -12.35 -7.32 0.54
C GLU A 60 -13.67 -7.15 -0.27
N LEU A 61 -13.63 -6.62 -1.49
CA LEU A 61 -14.80 -6.32 -2.34
C LEU A 61 -14.99 -7.27 -3.54
N GLU A 62 -14.05 -8.19 -3.81
CA GLU A 62 -14.22 -9.24 -4.82
C GLU A 62 -15.14 -10.36 -4.30
N GLY A 63 -16.42 -10.00 -4.14
CA GLY A 63 -17.52 -10.88 -3.73
C GLY A 63 -18.91 -10.30 -4.04
N GLY A 64 -19.00 -9.30 -4.92
CA GLY A 64 -20.27 -8.75 -5.41
C GLY A 64 -20.57 -9.25 -6.82
N ASP A 65 -21.44 -10.27 -6.89
CA ASP A 65 -22.09 -10.85 -8.08
C ASP A 65 -22.81 -9.79 -8.95
#